data_AF-A0A4V2MC50-F1
#
_entry.id   AF-A0A4V2MC50-F1
#
_cell.length_a   1.000
_cell.length_b   1.000
_cell.length_c   1.000
_cell.angle_alpha   90.00
_cell.angle_beta   90.00
_cell.angle_gamma   90.00
#
_symmetry.space_group_name_H-M   'P 1'
#
loop_
_entity.id
_entity.type
_entity.pdbx_description
1 polymer ?
#
loop_
_entity_poly.entity_id
_entity_poly.type
_entity_poly.pdbx_seq_one_letter_code
_entity_poly.pdbx_strand_id
1 'polypeptide(L)'
;MTTRRADAARAVEVEEIVRLTRHTGARAVHVVAPPADRKEAVVHRLVQGQLLPALTTPTVVICEGRHDLAAFSAADRRRAAPELPLAAHGIRLVSADTGSGGGTTQIPRVANLAKQLGYRVVALIDGDPGKTAADKLQEIEEMCDAVVRLPDAMAIERAILVGATAAQLRLASAIFAEFGQLDPTAGKEDNEVPRAVMRALHSNGLHEQFLVALVARVGTLPPVLNSALLGVALVGAPGYRGPKRINLPDPTTA
;
A
#
# COMPACT_ATOMS: atom_id res chain seq x y z
N MET A 1 29.62 -11.21 8.38
CA MET A 1 28.76 -11.90 7.40
C MET A 1 28.11 -10.86 6.50
N THR A 2 27.97 -11.10 5.19
CA THR A 2 27.17 -10.25 4.28
C THR A 2 26.06 -11.10 3.67
N THR A 3 24.87 -10.55 3.48
CA THR A 3 23.74 -11.30 2.93
C THR A 3 22.80 -10.41 2.13
N ARG A 4 22.06 -11.03 1.21
CA ARG A 4 20.89 -10.44 0.54
C ARG A 4 19.59 -11.18 0.88
N ARG A 5 19.65 -12.15 1.79
CA ARG A 5 18.52 -12.99 2.19
C ARG A 5 17.96 -12.48 3.51
N ALA A 6 16.67 -12.17 3.51
CA ALA A 6 15.98 -11.67 4.70
C ALA A 6 16.11 -12.64 5.88
N ASP A 7 15.92 -13.95 5.63
CA ASP A 7 15.97 -14.97 6.69
C ASP A 7 17.32 -15.02 7.42
N ALA A 8 18.43 -14.80 6.70
CA ALA A 8 19.75 -14.73 7.32
C ALA A 8 19.92 -13.45 8.17
N ALA A 9 19.30 -12.34 7.75
CA ALA A 9 19.28 -11.10 8.53
C ALA A 9 18.30 -11.17 9.72
N ARG A 10 17.32 -12.07 9.71
CA ARG A 10 16.41 -12.27 10.86
C ARG A 10 17.06 -12.94 12.06
N ALA A 11 18.19 -13.60 11.85
CA ALA A 11 18.93 -14.29 12.90
C ALA A 11 19.77 -13.35 13.78
N VAL A 12 19.82 -12.06 13.46
CA VAL A 12 20.54 -11.03 14.22
C VAL A 12 19.58 -9.98 14.77
N GLU A 13 20.00 -9.29 15.82
CA GLU A 13 19.23 -8.20 16.39
C GLU A 13 19.14 -7.02 15.41
N VAL A 14 18.04 -6.27 15.46
CA VAL A 14 17.77 -5.20 14.48
C VAL A 14 18.85 -4.13 14.48
N GLU A 15 19.39 -3.82 15.66
CA GLU A 15 20.42 -2.82 15.91
C GLU A 15 21.79 -3.25 15.35
N GLU A 16 22.00 -4.56 15.12
CA GLU A 16 23.22 -5.10 14.53
C GLU A 16 23.17 -5.13 12.99
N ILE A 17 21.99 -4.86 12.40
CA ILE A 17 21.80 -4.88 10.96
C ILE A 17 22.36 -3.60 10.35
N VAL A 18 23.44 -3.78 9.58
CA VAL A 18 24.03 -2.71 8.76
C VAL A 18 23.58 -2.86 7.31
N ARG A 19 22.88 -1.85 6.79
CA ARG A 19 22.48 -1.78 5.38
C ARG A 19 23.39 -0.83 4.61
N LEU A 20 24.05 -1.36 3.59
CA LEU A 20 24.90 -0.59 2.68
C LEU A 20 24.11 -0.24 1.41
N THR A 21 24.04 1.04 1.06
CA THR A 21 23.29 1.49 -0.13
C THR A 21 24.15 2.37 -1.05
N ARG A 22 23.74 2.51 -2.31
CA ARG A 22 24.32 3.45 -3.29
C ARG A 22 23.27 4.13 -4.18
N HIS A 23 21.99 4.03 -3.84
CA HIS A 23 20.91 4.46 -4.74
C HIS A 23 20.83 6.01 -4.89
N THR A 24 21.52 6.76 -4.02
CA THR A 24 21.68 8.23 -4.09
C THR A 24 22.95 8.67 -4.83
N GLY A 25 23.70 7.74 -5.44
CA GLY A 25 24.96 8.00 -6.14
C GLY A 25 26.21 7.93 -5.25
N ALA A 26 26.06 8.06 -3.93
CA ALA A 26 27.14 7.88 -2.95
C ALA A 26 26.93 6.58 -2.14
N ARG A 27 28.02 5.97 -1.66
CA ARG A 27 27.90 4.86 -0.70
C ARG A 27 27.43 5.42 0.63
N ALA A 28 26.40 4.81 1.21
CA ALA A 28 25.89 5.14 2.53
C ALA A 28 25.80 3.88 3.41
N VAL A 29 25.98 4.08 4.71
CA VAL A 29 25.89 3.06 5.76
C VAL A 29 24.70 3.43 6.64
N HIS A 30 23.81 2.47 6.85
CA HIS A 30 22.55 2.66 7.55
C HIS A 30 22.44 1.64 8.68
N VAL A 31 22.09 2.12 9.87
CA VAL A 31 21.91 1.32 11.08
C VAL A 31 20.68 1.86 11.80
N VAL A 32 19.86 0.96 12.33
CA VAL A 32 18.67 1.33 13.09
C VAL A 32 19.08 1.60 14.54
N ALA A 33 18.64 2.73 15.09
CA ALA A 33 18.83 3.02 16.50
C ALA A 33 17.92 2.12 17.36
N PRO A 34 18.33 1.70 18.56
CA PRO A 34 17.47 0.93 19.46
C PRO A 34 16.16 1.71 19.78
N PRO A 35 15.03 1.01 20.00
CA PRO A 35 13.77 1.69 20.29
C PRO A 35 13.85 2.40 21.65
N ALA A 36 13.44 3.67 21.69
CA ALA A 36 13.47 4.49 22.89
C ALA A 36 12.32 4.16 23.86
N ASP A 37 11.17 3.71 23.33
CA ASP A 37 10.00 3.39 24.13
C ASP A 37 9.21 2.18 23.60
N ARG A 38 8.14 1.81 24.33
CA ARG A 38 7.28 0.68 23.96
C ARG A 38 6.56 0.88 22.62
N LYS A 39 6.23 2.12 22.24
CA LYS A 39 5.55 2.41 20.97
C LYS A 39 6.51 2.21 19.81
N GLU A 40 7.76 2.65 19.95
CA GLU A 40 8.83 2.39 18.97
C GLU A 40 9.16 0.91 18.88
N ALA A 41 9.22 0.19 20.02
CA ALA A 41 9.44 -1.24 20.04
C ALA A 41 8.38 -2.03 19.26
N VAL A 42 7.12 -1.56 19.24
CA VAL A 42 6.05 -2.14 18.42
C VAL A 42 6.32 -1.93 16.93
N VAL A 43 6.73 -0.73 16.52
CA VAL A 43 7.07 -0.41 15.12
C VAL A 43 8.31 -1.17 14.67
N HIS A 44 9.30 -1.39 15.55
CA HIS A 44 10.51 -2.18 15.27
C HIS A 44 10.22 -3.63 14.86
N ARG A 45 9.11 -4.21 15.30
CA ARG A 45 8.68 -5.54 14.84
C ARG A 45 8.46 -5.60 13.33
N LEU A 46 8.13 -4.46 12.71
CA LEU A 46 7.98 -4.36 11.26
C LEU A 46 9.30 -4.49 10.50
N VAL A 47 10.45 -4.31 11.16
CA VAL A 47 11.75 -4.61 10.54
C VAL A 47 11.77 -6.07 10.10
N GLN A 48 11.52 -6.98 11.02
CA GLN A 48 11.58 -8.42 10.77
C GLN A 48 10.49 -8.90 9.81
N GLY A 49 9.27 -8.37 9.96
CA GLY A 49 8.09 -8.79 9.21
C GLY A 49 7.98 -8.21 7.80
N GLN A 50 8.40 -6.96 7.59
CA GLN A 50 8.09 -6.21 6.37
C GLN A 50 9.32 -5.54 5.72
N LEU A 51 10.19 -4.90 6.50
CA LEU A 51 11.32 -4.14 5.93
C LEU A 51 12.52 -5.02 5.56
N LEU A 52 12.83 -6.09 6.29
CA LEU A 52 13.88 -7.05 5.88
C LEU A 52 13.52 -7.82 4.61
N PRO A 53 12.27 -8.29 4.41
CA PRO A 53 11.85 -8.78 3.10
C PRO A 53 12.08 -7.81 1.93
N ALA A 54 12.16 -6.50 2.22
CA ALA A 54 12.46 -5.46 1.24
C ALA A 54 13.97 -5.12 1.12
N LEU A 55 14.89 -5.82 1.79
CA LEU A 55 16.31 -5.40 1.91
C LEU A 55 17.00 -5.14 0.56
N THR A 56 16.59 -5.84 -0.49
CA THR A 56 17.15 -5.72 -1.85
C THR A 56 16.54 -4.59 -2.67
N THR A 57 15.45 -3.97 -2.23
CA THR A 57 14.77 -2.90 -2.98
C THR A 57 15.25 -1.52 -2.52
N PRO A 58 15.56 -0.58 -3.43
CA PRO A 58 15.88 0.80 -3.03
C PRO A 58 14.69 1.51 -2.38
N THR A 59 13.47 1.19 -2.79
CA THR A 59 12.26 1.92 -2.41
C THR A 59 11.27 1.02 -1.69
N VAL A 60 10.66 1.54 -0.62
CA VAL A 60 9.48 0.97 0.02
C VAL A 60 8.30 1.93 -0.08
N VAL A 61 7.11 1.38 -0.30
CA VAL A 61 5.86 2.12 -0.36
C VAL A 61 4.99 1.68 0.81
N ILE A 62 4.61 2.62 1.65
CA ILE A 62 3.84 2.36 2.87
C ILE A 62 2.37 2.64 2.58
N CYS A 63 1.54 1.60 2.63
CA CYS A 63 0.08 1.67 2.61
C CYS A 63 -0.47 1.81 4.04
N GLU A 64 -1.65 2.41 4.23
CA GLU A 64 -2.18 2.69 5.58
C GLU A 64 -2.49 1.40 6.35
N GLY A 65 -3.14 0.43 5.71
CA GLY A 65 -3.60 -0.80 6.34
C GLY A 65 -3.16 -2.08 5.64
N ARG A 66 -3.41 -3.22 6.29
CA ARG A 66 -3.17 -4.55 5.71
C ARG A 66 -4.07 -4.83 4.51
N HIS A 67 -5.29 -4.28 4.53
CA HIS A 67 -6.28 -4.47 3.47
C HIS A 67 -5.88 -3.71 2.20
N ASP A 68 -5.38 -2.49 2.36
CA ASP A 68 -4.83 -1.69 1.27
C ASP A 68 -3.62 -2.39 0.66
N LEU A 69 -2.68 -2.86 1.49
CA LEU A 69 -1.53 -3.63 1.05
C LEU A 69 -1.97 -4.85 0.23
N ALA A 70 -2.97 -5.60 0.70
CA ALA A 70 -3.51 -6.77 -0.01
C ALA A 70 -4.11 -6.38 -1.36
N ALA A 71 -4.94 -5.34 -1.40
CA ALA A 71 -5.56 -4.84 -2.63
C ALA A 71 -4.51 -4.38 -3.66
N PHE A 72 -3.56 -3.52 -3.26
CA PHE A 72 -2.52 -3.03 -4.17
C PHE A 72 -1.55 -4.13 -4.60
N SER A 73 -1.18 -5.06 -3.72
CA SER A 73 -0.34 -6.21 -4.08
C SER A 73 -1.05 -7.16 -5.04
N ALA A 74 -2.36 -7.33 -4.90
CA ALA A 74 -3.17 -8.12 -5.82
C ALA A 74 -3.36 -7.42 -7.17
N ALA A 75 -3.48 -6.09 -7.18
CA ALA A 75 -3.52 -5.28 -8.40
C ALA A 75 -2.16 -5.32 -9.14
N ASP A 76 -1.04 -5.13 -8.44
CA ASP A 76 0.30 -5.12 -9.06
C ASP A 76 0.64 -6.45 -9.74
N ARG A 77 0.27 -7.58 -9.11
CA ARG A 77 0.41 -8.93 -9.71
C ARG A 77 -0.42 -9.14 -10.97
N ARG A 78 -1.42 -8.30 -11.23
CA ARG A 78 -2.36 -8.38 -12.36
C ARG A 78 -2.11 -7.33 -13.43
N ARG A 79 -1.09 -6.49 -13.28
CA ARG A 79 -0.70 -5.55 -14.34
C ARG A 79 -0.31 -6.31 -15.60
N ALA A 80 -0.80 -5.85 -16.74
CA ALA A 80 -0.52 -6.41 -18.05
C ALA A 80 0.49 -5.55 -18.80
N ALA A 81 1.24 -6.15 -19.74
CA ALA A 81 2.17 -5.39 -20.57
C ALA A 81 1.49 -4.19 -21.26
N PRO A 82 2.16 -3.04 -21.40
CA PRO A 82 3.60 -2.79 -21.19
C PRO A 82 3.99 -2.48 -19.72
N GLU A 83 3.03 -2.53 -18.81
CA GLU A 83 3.25 -2.15 -17.42
C GLU A 83 3.98 -3.24 -16.63
N LEU A 84 5.21 -2.95 -16.19
CA LEU A 84 6.01 -3.87 -15.39
C LEU A 84 5.62 -3.81 -13.91
N PRO A 85 5.59 -4.94 -13.18
CA PRO A 85 5.26 -4.95 -11.75
C PRO A 85 6.23 -4.09 -10.93
N LEU A 86 5.79 -3.57 -9.79
CA LEU A 86 6.59 -2.69 -8.92
C LEU A 86 7.96 -3.29 -8.54
N ALA A 87 8.03 -4.62 -8.38
CA ALA A 87 9.28 -5.31 -8.12
C ALA A 87 10.35 -5.09 -9.21
N ALA A 88 9.95 -4.97 -10.49
CA ALA A 88 10.86 -4.67 -11.60
C ALA A 88 11.43 -3.24 -11.52
N HIS A 89 10.73 -2.34 -10.83
CA HIS A 89 11.20 -0.99 -10.52
C HIS A 89 12.01 -0.92 -9.22
N GLY A 90 12.26 -2.05 -8.54
CA GLY A 90 12.91 -2.07 -7.24
C GLY A 90 12.05 -1.42 -6.15
N ILE A 91 10.74 -1.61 -6.21
CA ILE A 91 9.78 -1.08 -5.25
C ILE A 91 9.10 -2.24 -4.53
N ARG A 92 8.94 -2.12 -3.20
CA ARG A 92 8.19 -3.07 -2.38
C ARG A 92 7.08 -2.36 -1.61
N LEU A 93 5.85 -2.89 -1.70
CA LEU A 93 4.74 -2.45 -0.85
C LEU A 93 4.87 -3.04 0.55
N VAL A 94 4.59 -2.23 1.57
CA VAL A 94 4.48 -2.60 2.98
C VAL A 94 3.27 -1.91 3.60
N SER A 95 2.82 -2.38 4.75
CA SER A 95 1.71 -1.80 5.52
C SER A 95 2.23 -1.04 6.74
N ALA A 96 1.57 0.07 7.07
CA ALA A 96 1.76 0.77 8.33
C ALA A 96 1.11 0.05 9.53
N ASP A 97 0.40 -1.07 9.31
CA ASP A 97 -0.18 -1.87 10.38
C ASP A 97 0.89 -2.52 11.25
N THR A 98 0.86 -2.19 12.54
CA THR A 98 1.80 -2.65 13.56
C THR A 98 1.33 -3.89 14.32
N GLY A 99 0.17 -4.46 13.94
CA GLY A 99 -0.51 -5.54 14.66
C GLY A 99 -1.43 -5.05 15.78
N SER A 100 -1.33 -3.78 16.17
CA SER A 100 -2.32 -3.07 17.02
C SER A 100 -3.24 -2.14 16.23
N GLY A 101 -3.16 -2.18 14.89
CA GLY A 101 -3.85 -1.28 13.98
C GLY A 101 -2.86 -0.50 13.08
N GLY A 102 -3.35 -0.14 11.90
CA GLY A 102 -2.66 0.73 10.94
C GLY A 102 -3.24 2.14 10.90
N GLY A 103 -3.17 2.76 9.72
CA GLY A 103 -3.74 4.08 9.45
C GLY A 103 -2.69 5.16 9.21
N THR A 104 -3.17 6.33 8.78
CA THR A 104 -2.35 7.52 8.49
C THR A 104 -1.41 7.93 9.62
N THR A 105 -1.77 7.67 10.88
CA THR A 105 -0.95 8.01 12.06
C THR A 105 0.27 7.11 12.26
N GLN A 106 0.29 5.92 11.66
CA GLN A 106 1.44 5.00 11.77
C GLN A 106 2.44 5.21 10.64
N ILE A 107 2.01 5.77 9.50
CA ILE A 107 2.88 5.99 8.33
C ILE A 107 4.16 6.76 8.69
N PRO A 108 4.12 7.91 9.39
CA PRO A 108 5.33 8.66 9.75
C PRO A 108 6.34 7.83 10.54
N ARG A 109 5.87 6.97 11.45
CA ARG A 109 6.72 6.12 12.29
C ARG A 109 7.42 5.03 11.48
N VAL A 110 6.67 4.35 10.61
CA VAL A 110 7.23 3.34 9.72
C VAL A 110 8.17 3.98 8.70
N ALA A 111 7.84 5.18 8.22
CA ALA A 111 8.69 5.96 7.32
C ALA A 111 10.02 6.31 7.96
N ASN A 112 10.02 6.79 9.21
CA ASN A 112 11.25 7.08 9.94
C ASN A 112 12.14 5.85 10.07
N LEU A 113 11.57 4.71 10.48
CA LEU A 113 12.30 3.45 10.62
C LEU A 113 12.87 2.95 9.27
N ALA A 114 12.10 3.05 8.20
CA ALA A 114 12.56 2.71 6.86
C ALA A 114 13.68 3.64 6.36
N LYS A 115 13.63 4.93 6.68
CA LYS A 115 14.70 5.89 6.36
C LYS A 115 15.98 5.60 7.13
N GLN A 116 15.89 5.17 8.39
CA GLN A 116 17.07 4.71 9.14
C GLN A 116 17.76 3.53 8.46
N LEU A 117 17.00 2.63 7.82
CA LEU A 117 17.51 1.54 6.98
C LEU A 117 17.95 1.99 5.58
N GLY A 118 17.84 3.27 5.23
CA GLY A 118 18.26 3.81 3.95
C GLY A 118 17.35 3.46 2.78
N TYR A 119 16.05 3.27 3.02
CA TYR A 119 15.09 3.21 1.92
C TYR A 119 14.71 4.61 1.45
N ARG A 120 14.44 4.74 0.15
CA ARG A 120 13.51 5.76 -0.32
C ARG A 120 12.10 5.36 0.13
N VAL A 121 11.36 6.29 0.72
CA VAL A 121 10.04 6.02 1.30
C VAL A 121 8.97 6.80 0.55
N VAL A 122 7.97 6.07 0.06
CA VAL A 122 6.77 6.64 -0.57
C VAL A 122 5.56 6.27 0.28
N ALA A 123 4.65 7.20 0.52
CA ALA A 123 3.34 6.87 1.10
C ALA A 123 2.30 6.67 -0.01
N LEU A 124 1.43 5.68 0.14
CA LEU A 124 0.23 5.47 -0.68
C LEU A 124 -0.99 5.51 0.23
N ILE A 125 -1.77 6.59 0.12
CA ILE A 125 -2.83 6.93 1.09
C ILE A 125 -4.19 7.15 0.43
N ASP A 126 -5.25 6.95 1.21
CA ASP A 126 -6.62 7.25 0.85
C ASP A 126 -6.81 8.77 0.61
N GLY A 127 -7.80 9.11 -0.22
CA GLY A 127 -8.23 10.48 -0.45
C GLY A 127 -9.27 10.98 0.55
N ASP A 128 -9.62 10.20 1.58
CA ASP A 128 -10.68 10.55 2.53
C ASP A 128 -10.24 11.68 3.49
N PRO A 129 -10.85 12.88 3.43
CA PRO A 129 -10.52 13.99 4.32
C PRO A 129 -10.81 13.69 5.80
N GLY A 130 -11.72 12.76 6.10
CA GLY A 130 -12.05 12.37 7.48
C GLY A 130 -10.93 11.57 8.18
N LYS A 131 -10.10 10.85 7.41
CA LYS A 131 -8.98 10.05 7.94
C LYS A 131 -7.65 10.80 7.93
N THR A 132 -7.54 11.83 7.09
CA THR A 132 -6.30 12.58 6.89
C THR A 132 -6.54 14.06 7.16
N ALA A 133 -6.59 14.42 8.45
CA ALA A 133 -6.54 15.82 8.87
C ALA A 133 -5.31 16.51 8.24
N ALA A 134 -5.41 17.80 7.92
CA ALA A 134 -4.35 18.54 7.22
C ALA A 134 -2.97 18.36 7.88
N ASP A 135 -2.92 18.43 9.21
CA ASP A 135 -1.69 18.25 9.99
C ASP A 135 -1.08 16.86 9.82
N LYS A 136 -1.90 15.80 9.73
CA LYS A 136 -1.42 14.43 9.50
C LYS A 136 -0.88 14.26 8.08
N LEU A 137 -1.53 14.87 7.09
CA LEU A 137 -1.03 14.84 5.72
C LEU A 137 0.32 15.53 5.64
N GLN A 138 0.47 16.68 6.30
CA GLN A 138 1.74 17.39 6.39
C GLN A 138 2.81 16.54 7.07
N GLU A 139 2.51 15.87 8.18
CA GLU A 139 3.46 14.98 8.86
C GLU A 139 3.90 13.81 7.95
N ILE A 140 2.98 13.21 7.20
CA ILE A 140 3.29 12.16 6.22
C ILE A 140 4.18 12.71 5.11
N GLU A 141 3.87 13.89 4.58
CA GLU A 141 4.69 14.56 3.58
C GLU A 141 6.09 14.81 4.15
N GLU A 142 6.24 15.42 5.32
CA GLU A 142 7.54 15.65 5.97
C GLU A 142 8.35 14.36 6.13
N MET A 143 7.72 13.27 6.56
CA MET A 143 8.43 12.02 6.79
C MET A 143 8.70 11.17 5.54
N CYS A 144 7.95 11.34 4.46
CA CYS A 144 8.12 10.57 3.23
C CYS A 144 8.85 11.37 2.13
N ASP A 145 9.47 10.68 1.18
CA ASP A 145 10.13 11.31 0.04
C ASP A 145 9.14 11.69 -1.07
N ALA A 146 8.00 10.98 -1.12
CA ALA A 146 6.85 11.32 -1.94
C ALA A 146 5.56 10.72 -1.36
N VAL A 147 4.42 11.27 -1.76
CA VAL A 147 3.08 10.81 -1.39
C VAL A 147 2.24 10.64 -2.66
N VAL A 148 1.66 9.47 -2.84
CA VAL A 148 0.61 9.20 -3.84
C VAL A 148 -0.70 9.09 -3.07
N ARG A 149 -1.65 9.97 -3.40
CA ARG A 149 -2.94 10.04 -2.73
C ARG A 149 -4.05 9.67 -3.71
N LEU A 150 -4.93 8.76 -3.32
CA LEU A 150 -6.13 8.42 -4.07
C LEU A 150 -7.02 9.66 -4.29
N PRO A 151 -7.95 9.63 -5.27
CA PRO A 151 -8.82 10.77 -5.53
C PRO A 151 -9.58 11.23 -4.28
N ASP A 152 -9.92 12.52 -4.21
CA ASP A 152 -10.57 13.08 -3.03
C ASP A 152 -11.86 12.33 -2.68
N ALA A 153 -12.07 12.11 -1.38
CA ALA A 153 -13.16 11.30 -0.82
C ALA A 153 -13.22 9.84 -1.35
N MET A 154 -12.06 9.27 -1.70
CA MET A 154 -11.94 7.88 -2.13
C MET A 154 -11.04 7.07 -1.20
N ALA A 155 -11.65 6.11 -0.51
CA ALA A 155 -10.95 5.03 0.18
C ALA A 155 -10.69 3.85 -0.76
N ILE A 156 -9.78 2.96 -0.37
CA ILE A 156 -9.45 1.76 -1.15
C ILE A 156 -10.67 0.92 -1.54
N GLU A 157 -11.67 0.76 -0.66
CA GLU A 157 -12.88 -0.01 -0.97
C GLU A 157 -13.65 0.60 -2.14
N ARG A 158 -13.74 1.93 -2.21
CA ARG A 158 -14.38 2.63 -3.33
C ARG A 158 -13.53 2.49 -4.58
N ALA A 159 -12.20 2.64 -4.47
CA ALA A 159 -11.26 2.53 -5.58
C ALA A 159 -11.32 1.16 -6.29
N ILE A 160 -11.55 0.07 -5.55
CA ILE A 160 -11.73 -1.29 -6.10
C ILE A 160 -12.94 -1.37 -7.02
N LEU A 161 -14.02 -0.63 -6.74
CA LEU A 161 -15.30 -0.74 -7.46
C LEU A 161 -15.39 0.17 -8.68
N VAL A 162 -14.50 1.16 -8.82
CA VAL A 162 -14.56 2.13 -9.91
C VAL A 162 -14.44 1.44 -11.27
N GLY A 163 -15.32 1.83 -12.21
CA GLY A 163 -15.35 1.27 -13.57
C GLY A 163 -16.14 -0.04 -13.71
N ALA A 164 -16.61 -0.64 -12.61
CA ALA A 164 -17.44 -1.84 -12.66
C ALA A 164 -18.93 -1.51 -12.69
N THR A 165 -19.69 -2.29 -13.46
CA THR A 165 -21.16 -2.26 -13.49
C THR A 165 -21.76 -3.04 -12.31
N ALA A 166 -23.02 -2.76 -11.94
CA ALA A 166 -23.72 -3.51 -10.90
C ALA A 166 -23.75 -5.03 -11.19
N ALA A 167 -23.97 -5.42 -12.44
CA ALA A 167 -23.93 -6.82 -12.86
C ALA A 167 -22.56 -7.48 -12.61
N GLN A 168 -21.46 -6.80 -12.95
CA GLN A 168 -20.10 -7.30 -12.67
C GLN A 168 -19.83 -7.40 -11.16
N LEU A 169 -20.29 -6.43 -10.38
CA LEU A 169 -20.15 -6.43 -8.93
C LEU A 169 -20.91 -7.59 -8.28
N ARG A 170 -22.12 -7.92 -8.74
CA ARG A 170 -22.88 -9.10 -8.30
C ARG A 170 -22.17 -10.41 -8.63
N LEU A 171 -21.62 -10.52 -9.84
CA LEU A 171 -20.86 -11.71 -10.23
C LEU A 171 -19.58 -11.88 -9.42
N ALA A 172 -18.92 -10.77 -9.06
CA ALA A 172 -17.74 -10.79 -8.21
C ALA A 172 -18.10 -11.07 -6.74
N SER A 173 -19.27 -10.63 -6.25
CA SER A 173 -19.67 -10.79 -4.86
C SER A 173 -19.99 -12.23 -4.46
N ALA A 174 -20.16 -13.14 -5.42
CA ALA A 174 -20.25 -14.58 -5.15
C ALA A 174 -19.05 -15.11 -4.34
N ILE A 175 -17.88 -14.46 -4.44
CA ILE A 175 -16.68 -14.82 -3.66
C ILE A 175 -16.91 -14.73 -2.15
N PHE A 176 -17.80 -13.85 -1.68
CA PHE A 176 -18.09 -13.73 -0.24
C PHE A 176 -18.60 -15.06 0.33
N ALA A 177 -19.44 -15.78 -0.44
CA ALA A 177 -19.97 -17.08 -0.03
C ALA A 177 -18.89 -18.17 0.07
N GLU A 178 -17.88 -18.15 -0.80
CA GLU A 178 -16.74 -19.08 -0.73
C GLU A 178 -15.94 -18.92 0.57
N PHE A 179 -15.98 -17.73 1.18
CA PHE A 179 -15.34 -17.43 2.46
C PHE A 179 -16.34 -17.42 3.63
N GLY A 180 -17.51 -18.06 3.47
CA GLY A 180 -18.50 -18.23 4.52
C GLY A 180 -19.26 -16.96 4.90
N GLN A 181 -19.28 -15.95 4.03
CA GLN A 181 -19.99 -14.68 4.23
C GLN A 181 -21.22 -14.62 3.34
N LEU A 182 -22.25 -13.89 3.78
CA LEU A 182 -23.43 -13.65 2.96
C LEU A 182 -23.07 -12.78 1.75
N ASP A 183 -23.65 -13.07 0.59
CA ASP A 183 -23.52 -12.21 -0.58
C ASP A 183 -24.15 -10.83 -0.27
N PRO A 184 -23.35 -9.75 -0.23
CA PRO A 184 -23.86 -8.43 0.12
C PRO A 184 -24.85 -7.85 -0.89
N THR A 185 -24.93 -8.43 -2.09
CA THR A 185 -25.78 -7.93 -3.18
C THR A 185 -27.14 -8.60 -3.24
N ALA A 186 -27.37 -9.67 -2.47
CA ALA A 186 -28.61 -10.42 -2.46
C ALA A 186 -29.80 -9.51 -2.11
N GLY A 187 -30.82 -9.49 -2.98
CA GLY A 187 -32.04 -8.69 -2.80
C GLY A 187 -31.83 -7.17 -2.85
N LYS A 188 -30.68 -6.69 -3.33
CA LYS A 188 -30.40 -5.25 -3.52
C LYS A 188 -30.78 -4.79 -4.91
N GLU A 189 -31.18 -3.53 -5.05
CA GLU A 189 -31.32 -2.87 -6.35
C GLU A 189 -29.93 -2.49 -6.90
N ASP A 190 -29.81 -2.31 -8.22
CA ASP A 190 -28.51 -2.08 -8.88
C ASP A 190 -27.78 -0.82 -8.39
N ASN A 191 -28.52 0.23 -8.02
CA ASN A 191 -27.95 1.45 -7.43
C ASN A 191 -27.45 1.26 -5.99
N GLU A 192 -27.87 0.21 -5.29
CA GLU A 192 -27.46 -0.12 -3.92
C GLU A 192 -26.25 -1.07 -3.89
N VAL A 193 -26.03 -1.83 -4.95
CA VAL A 193 -24.96 -2.84 -5.06
C VAL A 193 -23.57 -2.29 -4.70
N PRO A 194 -23.10 -1.16 -5.27
CA PRO A 194 -21.76 -0.66 -4.95
C PRO A 194 -21.59 -0.35 -3.46
N ARG A 195 -22.61 0.26 -2.84
CA ARG A 195 -22.58 0.60 -1.41
C ARG A 195 -22.57 -0.65 -0.53
N ALA A 196 -23.34 -1.68 -0.90
CA ALA A 196 -23.40 -2.93 -0.16
C ALA A 196 -22.06 -3.69 -0.21
N VAL A 197 -21.45 -3.79 -1.39
CA VAL A 197 -20.11 -4.39 -1.55
C VAL A 197 -19.05 -3.61 -0.80
N MET A 198 -19.05 -2.27 -0.91
CA MET A 198 -18.09 -1.41 -0.20
C MET A 198 -18.15 -1.63 1.32
N ARG A 199 -19.36 -1.72 1.90
CA ARG A 199 -19.53 -2.02 3.34
C ARG A 199 -19.03 -3.42 3.70
N ALA A 200 -19.28 -4.42 2.86
CA ALA A 200 -18.80 -5.77 3.10
C ALA A 200 -17.26 -5.85 3.06
N LEU A 201 -16.62 -5.17 2.10
CA LEU A 201 -15.16 -5.07 2.04
C LEU A 201 -14.60 -4.43 3.31
N HIS A 202 -15.17 -3.30 3.73
CA HIS A 202 -14.75 -2.59 4.93
C HIS A 202 -14.82 -3.46 6.20
N SER A 203 -15.93 -4.19 6.39
CA SER A 203 -16.14 -4.99 7.60
C SER A 203 -15.40 -6.33 7.58
N ASN A 204 -15.26 -6.95 6.42
CA ASN A 204 -14.86 -8.36 6.33
C ASN A 204 -13.45 -8.59 5.76
N GLY A 205 -12.83 -7.58 5.15
CA GLY A 205 -11.41 -7.61 4.80
C GLY A 205 -11.00 -8.43 3.58
N LEU A 206 -11.96 -8.88 2.75
CA LEU A 206 -11.75 -9.71 1.55
C LEU A 206 -11.33 -8.90 0.30
N HIS A 207 -10.55 -7.83 0.48
CA HIS A 207 -10.18 -6.90 -0.60
C HIS A 207 -9.45 -7.58 -1.74
N GLU A 208 -8.47 -8.44 -1.44
CA GLU A 208 -7.74 -9.19 -2.47
C GLU A 208 -8.69 -10.14 -3.22
N GLN A 209 -9.40 -11.00 -2.50
CA GLN A 209 -10.25 -12.05 -3.07
C GLN A 209 -11.32 -11.44 -3.98
N PHE A 210 -11.97 -10.37 -3.50
CA PHE A 210 -12.96 -9.65 -4.29
C PHE A 210 -12.35 -8.97 -5.51
N LEU A 211 -11.20 -8.30 -5.36
CA LEU A 211 -10.51 -7.68 -6.50
C LEU A 211 -10.12 -8.74 -7.55
N VAL A 212 -9.61 -9.90 -7.13
CA VAL A 212 -9.30 -11.02 -8.02
C VAL A 212 -10.53 -11.42 -8.83
N ALA A 213 -11.65 -11.66 -8.14
CA ALA A 213 -12.91 -12.05 -8.77
C ALA A 213 -13.40 -10.96 -9.73
N LEU A 214 -13.35 -9.69 -9.32
CA LEU A 214 -13.77 -8.57 -10.15
C LEU A 214 -12.95 -8.43 -11.42
N VAL A 215 -11.62 -8.47 -11.33
CA VAL A 215 -10.73 -8.37 -12.50
C VAL A 215 -10.96 -9.54 -13.46
N ALA A 216 -11.24 -10.73 -12.96
CA ALA A 216 -11.60 -11.87 -13.81
C ALA A 216 -12.92 -11.65 -14.59
N ARG A 217 -13.81 -10.77 -14.13
CA ARG A 217 -15.06 -10.39 -14.82
C ARG A 217 -14.90 -9.20 -15.75
N VAL A 218 -14.13 -8.20 -15.32
CA VAL A 218 -13.95 -6.93 -16.05
C VAL A 218 -12.88 -7.06 -17.14
N GLY A 219 -11.88 -7.93 -16.94
CA GLY A 219 -10.75 -8.11 -17.85
C GLY A 219 -9.64 -7.08 -17.70
N THR A 220 -9.85 -6.03 -16.90
CA THR A 220 -8.88 -4.97 -16.62
C THR A 220 -8.85 -4.62 -15.13
N LEU A 221 -7.78 -3.96 -14.69
CA LEU A 221 -7.71 -3.40 -13.34
C LEU A 221 -8.67 -2.22 -13.18
N PRO A 222 -9.23 -2.02 -11.97
CA PRO A 222 -9.91 -0.76 -11.64
C PRO A 222 -8.98 0.43 -11.93
N PRO A 223 -9.46 1.49 -12.61
CA PRO A 223 -8.63 2.55 -13.16
C PRO A 223 -7.89 3.35 -12.07
N VAL A 224 -8.47 3.45 -10.87
CA VAL A 224 -7.85 4.13 -9.73
C VAL A 224 -6.67 3.33 -9.19
N LEU A 225 -6.81 2.00 -9.07
CA LEU A 225 -5.69 1.14 -8.65
C LEU A 225 -4.56 1.17 -9.67
N ASN A 226 -4.89 1.16 -10.96
CA ASN A 226 -3.88 1.27 -12.01
C ASN A 226 -3.12 2.60 -11.93
N SER A 227 -3.86 3.71 -11.85
CA SER A 227 -3.29 5.06 -11.71
C SER A 227 -2.41 5.20 -10.46
N ALA A 228 -2.83 4.59 -9.35
CA ALA A 228 -2.04 4.58 -8.12
C ALA A 228 -0.72 3.83 -8.28
N LEU A 229 -0.72 2.64 -8.89
CA LEU A 229 0.49 1.87 -9.13
C LEU A 229 1.44 2.54 -10.13
N LEU A 230 0.90 3.20 -11.16
CA LEU A 230 1.68 4.03 -12.08
C LEU A 230 2.30 5.23 -11.38
N GLY A 231 1.52 5.93 -10.54
CA GLY A 231 2.02 7.03 -9.72
C GLY A 231 3.14 6.59 -8.78
N VAL A 232 2.97 5.43 -8.13
CA VAL A 232 4.00 4.83 -7.27
C VAL A 232 5.25 4.47 -8.05
N ALA A 233 5.13 3.84 -9.23
CA ALA A 233 6.27 3.50 -10.07
C ALA A 233 7.07 4.75 -10.50
N LEU A 234 6.37 5.85 -10.81
CA LEU A 234 6.96 7.14 -11.15
C LEU A 234 7.74 7.74 -9.97
N VAL A 235 7.09 7.92 -8.81
CA VAL A 235 7.71 8.60 -7.66
C VAL A 235 8.72 7.73 -6.91
N GLY A 236 8.62 6.42 -7.06
CA GLY A 236 9.51 5.44 -6.45
C GLY A 236 10.88 5.36 -7.12
N ALA A 237 11.05 5.93 -8.32
CA ALA A 237 12.32 5.98 -9.02
C ALA A 237 13.37 6.82 -8.23
N PRO A 238 14.62 6.36 -8.09
CA PRO A 238 15.66 7.09 -7.34
C PRO A 238 15.95 8.51 -7.86
N GLY A 239 15.76 8.72 -9.16
CA GLY A 239 15.96 10.00 -9.83
C GLY A 239 14.75 10.94 -9.81
N TYR A 240 13.63 10.58 -9.18
CA TYR A 240 12.45 11.43 -9.15
C TYR A 240 12.74 12.77 -8.44
N ARG A 241 12.33 13.87 -9.07
CA ARG A 241 12.49 15.26 -8.62
C ARG A 241 11.22 16.10 -8.79
N GLY A 242 10.09 15.45 -9.09
CA GLY A 242 8.81 16.11 -9.29
C GLY A 242 8.14 16.54 -7.99
N PRO A 243 6.83 16.87 -8.03
CA PRO A 243 6.06 17.24 -6.86
C PRO A 243 6.13 16.19 -5.75
N LYS A 244 6.17 16.66 -4.50
CA LYS A 244 6.20 15.80 -3.32
C LYS A 244 4.92 14.99 -3.14
N ARG A 245 3.77 15.57 -3.50
CA ARG A 245 2.46 14.91 -3.48
C ARG A 245 1.89 14.83 -4.89
N ILE A 246 1.40 13.65 -5.25
CA ILE A 246 0.58 13.41 -6.43
C ILE A 246 -0.83 13.06 -5.94
N ASN A 247 -1.79 13.95 -6.21
CA ASN A 247 -3.21 13.65 -6.05
C ASN A 247 -3.70 13.03 -7.36
N LEU A 248 -4.25 11.82 -7.30
CA LEU A 248 -4.81 11.16 -8.47
C LEU A 248 -6.15 11.82 -8.87
N PRO A 249 -6.43 11.99 -10.17
CA PRO A 249 -7.71 12.50 -10.63
C PRO A 249 -8.83 11.49 -10.38
N ASP A 250 -10.04 11.97 -10.07
CA ASP A 250 -11.23 11.10 -9.99
C ASP A 250 -11.69 10.76 -11.42
N PRO A 251 -11.64 9.48 -11.85
CA PRO A 251 -12.08 9.10 -13.19
C PRO A 251 -13.61 9.11 -13.35
N THR A 252 -14.38 9.37 -12.30
CA THR A 252 -15.85 9.44 -12.35
C THR A 252 -16.38 10.84 -12.61
N THR A 253 -15.52 11.87 -12.59
CA THR A 253 -15.89 13.28 -12.77
C THR A 253 -15.47 13.87 -14.12
N ALA A 254 -14.98 13.04 -15.03
CA ALA A 254 -14.52 13.43 -16.37
C ALA A 254 -15.64 13.38 -17.42
#